data_AF-A0A351XLP6-F1
#
_entry.id   AF-A0A351XLP6-F1
#
_cell.length_a   1.000
_cell.length_b   1.000
_cell.length_c   1.000
_cell.angle_alpha   90.00
_cell.angle_beta   90.00
_cell.angle_gamma   90.00
#
_symmetry.space_group_name_H-M   'P 1'
#
loop_
_entity.id
_entity.type
_entity.pdbx_description
1 polymer ?
#
loop_
_entity_poly.entity_id
_entity_poly.type
_entity_poly.pdbx_seq_one_letter_code
_entity_poly.pdbx_strand_id
1 'polypeptide(L)'
;MKNLKVLTKMSLVGCVVMAFIVFSICFSITNMKSIENQAVKAIEQYIRADYDNNIKSQVDLAISLLDTYNADIQAGIYSKEEGMKLAADKLRDLRYGEDGYFWADQPDGTNVVLLGSDTEGTNRMD
;
A
#
# COMPACT_ATOMS: atom_id res chain seq x y z
N MET A 1 8.68 2.77 -70.20
CA MET A 1 8.08 3.18 -68.90
C MET A 1 7.17 4.37 -69.17
N LYS A 2 5.85 4.24 -69.01
CA LYS A 2 4.89 5.32 -69.34
C LYS A 2 5.11 6.49 -68.36
N ASN A 3 5.41 7.69 -68.87
CA ASN A 3 5.53 8.90 -68.07
C ASN A 3 4.16 9.27 -67.49
N LEU A 4 3.95 8.98 -66.20
CA LEU A 4 2.77 9.42 -65.45
C LEU A 4 2.68 10.95 -65.48
N LYS A 5 1.48 11.49 -65.76
CA LYS A 5 1.21 12.93 -65.76
C LYS A 5 1.55 13.50 -64.37
N VAL A 6 2.13 14.70 -64.34
CA VAL A 6 2.63 15.37 -63.12
C VAL A 6 1.60 15.38 -61.98
N LEU A 7 0.31 15.57 -62.32
CA LEU A 7 -0.81 15.52 -61.39
C LEU A 7 -0.93 14.19 -60.62
N THR A 8 -0.72 13.06 -61.28
CA THR A 8 -0.79 11.73 -60.64
C THR A 8 0.38 11.52 -59.67
N LYS A 9 1.56 12.06 -59.97
CA LYS A 9 2.73 12.01 -59.08
C LYS A 9 2.51 12.87 -57.83
N MET A 10 1.94 14.07 -57.97
CA MET A 10 1.61 14.95 -56.84
C MET A 10 0.53 14.33 -55.94
N SER A 11 -0.51 13.74 -56.52
CA SER A 11 -1.55 13.05 -55.74
C SER A 11 -1.00 11.84 -54.97
N LEU A 12 -0.08 11.06 -55.56
CA LEU A 12 0.55 9.91 -54.90
C LEU A 12 1.34 10.34 -53.65
N VAL A 13 2.14 11.41 -53.76
CA VAL A 13 2.90 11.95 -52.63
C VAL A 13 1.96 12.42 -51.52
N GLY A 14 0.87 13.10 -51.86
CA GLY A 14 -0.15 13.51 -50.89
C GLY A 14 -0.76 12.33 -50.13
N CYS A 15 -1.10 11.23 -50.83
CA CYS A 15 -1.61 10.01 -50.20
C CYS A 15 -0.59 9.36 -49.26
N VAL A 16 0.69 9.33 -49.63
CA VAL A 16 1.76 8.78 -48.79
C VAL A 16 1.92 9.61 -47.52
N VAL A 17 1.95 10.93 -47.62
CA VAL A 17 2.03 11.83 -46.44
C VAL A 17 0.83 11.61 -45.53
N MET A 18 -0.39 11.51 -46.08
CA MET A 18 -1.59 11.25 -45.29
C MET A 18 -1.53 9.90 -44.57
N ALA A 19 -1.05 8.84 -45.24
CA ALA A 19 -0.86 7.53 -44.63
C ALA A 19 0.16 7.57 -43.49
N PHE A 20 1.27 8.30 -43.66
CA PHE A 20 2.25 8.51 -42.60
C PHE A 20 1.67 9.26 -41.40
N ILE A 21 0.87 10.30 -41.62
CA ILE A 21 0.21 11.04 -40.54
C ILE A 21 -0.71 10.11 -39.75
N VAL A 22 -1.56 9.33 -40.43
CA VAL A 22 -2.47 8.37 -39.78
C VAL A 22 -1.68 7.32 -39.00
N PHE A 23 -0.60 6.79 -39.57
CA PHE A 23 0.28 5.85 -38.89
C PHE A 23 0.91 6.46 -37.63
N SER A 24 1.46 7.67 -37.72
CA SER A 24 2.06 8.38 -36.58
C SER A 24 1.04 8.65 -35.48
N ILE A 25 -0.21 8.99 -35.83
CA ILE A 25 -1.30 9.16 -34.86
C ILE A 25 -1.61 7.83 -34.17
N CYS A 26 -1.81 6.75 -34.92
CA CYS A 26 -2.09 5.42 -34.35
C CYS A 26 -0.96 4.95 -33.43
N PHE A 27 0.29 5.10 -33.86
CA PHE A 27 1.48 4.76 -33.09
C PHE A 27 1.58 5.59 -31.80
N SER A 28 1.29 6.89 -31.89
CA SER A 28 1.28 7.78 -30.72
C SER A 28 0.19 7.37 -29.73
N ILE A 29 -1.01 7.03 -30.19
CA ILE A 29 -2.10 6.55 -29.33
C ILE A 29 -1.71 5.26 -28.61
N THR A 30 -1.09 4.30 -29.31
CA THR A 30 -0.66 3.05 -28.68
C THR A 30 0.42 3.27 -27.63
N ASN A 31 1.38 4.17 -27.90
CA ASN A 31 2.41 4.52 -26.93
C ASN A 31 1.83 5.26 -25.72
N MET A 32 0.92 6.20 -25.94
CA MET A 32 0.32 6.97 -24.86
C MET A 32 -0.49 6.07 -23.91
N LYS A 33 -1.23 5.10 -24.45
CA LYS A 33 -1.90 4.05 -23.65
C LYS A 33 -0.91 3.17 -22.87
N SER A 34 0.24 2.86 -23.45
CA SER A 34 1.29 2.09 -22.76
C SER A 34 1.88 2.87 -21.59
N ILE A 35 2.14 4.16 -21.77
CA ILE A 35 2.64 5.06 -20.72
C ILE A 35 1.61 5.22 -19.61
N GLU A 36 0.34 5.44 -19.96
CA GLU A 36 -0.76 5.53 -19.01
C GLU A 36 -0.84 4.27 -18.13
N ASN A 37 -0.84 3.08 -18.74
CA ASN A 37 -0.89 1.82 -18.00
C ASN A 37 0.32 1.63 -17.08
N GLN A 38 1.51 2.05 -17.50
CA GLN A 38 2.72 2.00 -16.67
C GLN A 38 2.63 2.98 -15.50
N ALA A 39 2.15 4.20 -15.74
CA ALA A 39 1.97 5.21 -14.70
C ALA A 39 0.96 4.76 -13.65
N VAL A 40 -0.19 4.21 -14.06
CA VAL A 40 -1.21 3.69 -13.14
C VAL A 40 -0.64 2.55 -12.28
N LYS A 41 0.07 1.60 -12.88
CA LYS A 41 0.72 0.50 -12.14
C LYS A 41 1.78 1.00 -11.16
N ALA A 42 2.59 1.98 -11.57
CA ALA A 42 3.61 2.57 -10.71
C ALA A 42 2.97 3.31 -9.51
N ILE A 43 1.88 4.06 -9.75
CA ILE A 43 1.13 4.75 -8.69
C ILE A 43 0.51 3.73 -7.73
N GLU A 44 -0.11 2.67 -8.24
CA GLU A 44 -0.68 1.61 -7.40
C GLU A 44 0.39 0.96 -6.52
N GLN A 45 1.52 0.57 -7.12
CA GLN A 45 2.65 -0.01 -6.38
C GLN A 45 3.18 0.94 -5.31
N TYR A 46 3.32 2.22 -5.65
CA TYR A 46 3.78 3.24 -4.72
C TYR A 46 2.80 3.42 -3.56
N ILE A 47 1.50 3.56 -3.81
CA ILE A 47 0.48 3.73 -2.76
C ILE A 47 0.45 2.53 -1.83
N ARG A 48 0.52 1.30 -2.36
CA ARG A 48 0.56 0.08 -1.53
C ARG A 48 1.83 0.03 -0.68
N ALA A 49 2.99 0.30 -1.27
CA ALA A 49 4.25 0.30 -0.54
C ALA A 49 4.30 1.39 0.54
N ASP A 50 3.77 2.58 0.25
CA ASP A 50 3.66 3.68 1.21
C ASP A 50 2.74 3.30 2.38
N TYR A 51 1.58 2.69 2.08
CA TYR A 51 0.67 2.17 3.09
C TYR A 51 1.33 1.11 3.98
N ASP A 52 2.00 0.11 3.39
CA ASP A 52 2.70 -0.94 4.13
C ASP A 52 3.79 -0.35 5.04
N ASN A 53 4.57 0.63 4.54
CA ASN A 53 5.59 1.32 5.32
C ASN A 53 4.99 2.14 6.47
N ASN A 54 3.83 2.77 6.23
CA ASN A 54 3.11 3.50 7.26
C ASN A 54 2.65 2.56 8.37
N ILE A 55 1.95 1.47 8.03
CA ILE A 55 1.47 0.48 9.00
C ILE A 55 2.65 -0.15 9.77
N LYS A 56 3.74 -0.50 9.08
CA LYS A 56 4.95 -1.00 9.74
C LYS A 56 5.48 -0.01 10.76
N SER A 57 5.57 1.27 10.39
CA SER A 57 6.03 2.32 11.31
C SER A 57 5.10 2.50 12.52
N GLN A 58 3.78 2.39 12.33
CA GLN A 58 2.83 2.41 13.45
C GLN A 58 3.03 1.23 14.40
N VAL A 59 3.26 0.02 13.87
CA VAL A 59 3.54 -1.18 14.66
C VAL A 59 4.89 -1.07 15.38
N ASP A 60 5.94 -0.58 14.73
CA ASP A 60 7.25 -0.39 15.34
C ASP A 60 7.19 0.60 16.53
N LEU A 61 6.36 1.64 16.45
CA LEU A 61 6.09 2.56 17.56
C LEU A 61 5.35 1.87 18.71
N ALA A 62 4.35 1.05 18.40
CA ALA A 62 3.63 0.27 19.41
C ALA A 62 4.56 -0.73 20.11
N ILE A 63 5.45 -1.41 19.37
CA ILE A 63 6.49 -2.29 19.94
C ILE A 63 7.42 -1.49 20.87
N SER A 64 7.89 -0.32 20.41
CA SER A 64 8.76 0.54 21.23
C SER A 64 8.11 0.95 22.55
N LEU A 65 6.80 1.21 22.55
CA LEU A 65 6.03 1.45 23.78
C LEU A 65 5.97 0.21 24.66
N LEU A 66 5.68 -0.96 24.10
CA LEU A 66 5.60 -2.22 24.87
C LEU A 66 6.96 -2.60 25.47
N ASP A 67 8.06 -2.27 24.79
CA ASP A 67 9.42 -2.49 25.28
C ASP A 67 9.71 -1.68 26.56
N THR A 68 9.13 -0.49 26.73
CA THR A 68 9.30 0.27 27.98
C THR A 68 8.65 -0.45 29.16
N TYR A 69 7.45 -1.01 28.97
CA TYR A 69 6.79 -1.82 30.02
C TYR A 69 7.57 -3.09 30.32
N ASN A 70 8.10 -3.76 29.29
CA ASN A 70 8.93 -4.94 29.48
C ASN A 70 10.21 -4.62 30.28
N ALA A 71 10.86 -3.49 30.00
CA ALA A 71 12.02 -3.02 30.76
C ALA A 71 11.66 -2.72 32.23
N ASP A 72 10.53 -2.07 32.50
CA ASP A 72 10.06 -1.78 33.86
C ASP A 72 9.73 -3.06 34.65
N ILE A 73 9.14 -4.07 33.99
CA ILE A 73 8.90 -5.39 34.58
C ILE A 73 10.24 -6.07 34.93
N GLN A 74 11.22 -6.03 34.03
CA GLN A 74 12.54 -6.63 34.25
C GLN A 74 13.33 -5.93 35.36
N ALA A 75 13.15 -4.62 35.49
CA ALA A 75 13.72 -3.82 36.57
C ALA A 75 13.01 -4.04 37.93
N GLY A 76 11.88 -4.76 37.95
CA GLY A 76 11.09 -4.99 39.15
C GLY A 76 10.26 -3.79 39.60
N ILE A 77 10.06 -2.79 38.74
CA ILE A 77 9.19 -1.64 39.01
C ILE A 77 7.74 -2.08 39.07
N TYR A 78 7.33 -2.94 38.14
CA TYR A 78 6.02 -3.58 38.13
C TYR A 78 6.15 -5.09 38.32
N SER A 79 5.14 -5.70 38.95
CA SER A 79 4.97 -7.14 38.81
C SER A 79 4.67 -7.49 37.34
N LYS A 80 4.96 -8.73 36.93
CA LYS A 80 4.68 -9.17 35.55
C LYS A 80 3.20 -9.01 35.19
N GLU A 81 2.29 -9.36 36.09
CA GLU A 81 0.85 -9.26 35.87
C GLU A 81 0.41 -7.79 35.71
N GLU A 82 0.83 -6.93 36.62
CA GLU A 82 0.52 -5.49 36.59
C GLU A 82 1.08 -4.81 35.34
N GLY A 83 2.36 -5.04 35.04
CA GLY A 83 3.01 -4.44 33.87
C GLY A 83 2.41 -4.92 32.55
N MET A 84 2.07 -6.21 32.43
CA MET A 84 1.37 -6.74 31.25
C MET A 84 -0.02 -6.14 31.09
N LYS A 85 -0.77 -5.95 32.19
CA LYS A 85 -2.07 -5.30 32.17
C LYS A 85 -1.96 -3.84 31.72
N LEU A 86 -1.02 -3.08 32.29
CA LEU A 86 -0.77 -1.69 31.89
C LEU A 86 -0.38 -1.59 30.41
N ALA A 87 0.50 -2.47 29.93
CA ALA A 87 0.91 -2.51 28.54
C ALA A 87 -0.27 -2.80 27.60
N ALA A 88 -1.12 -3.78 27.95
CA ALA A 88 -2.32 -4.13 27.20
C ALA A 88 -3.33 -2.96 27.16
N ASP A 89 -3.55 -2.31 28.30
CA ASP A 89 -4.43 -1.13 28.41
C ASP A 89 -3.94 0.01 27.54
N LYS A 90 -2.63 0.28 27.54
CA LYS A 90 -2.06 1.34 26.70
C LYS A 90 -2.12 1.01 25.22
N LEU A 91 -1.84 -0.23 24.84
CA LEU A 91 -1.96 -0.67 23.44
C LEU A 91 -3.42 -0.54 22.96
N ARG A 92 -4.39 -0.86 23.80
CA ARG A 92 -5.82 -0.76 23.50
C ARG A 92 -6.28 0.67 23.24
N ASP A 93 -5.67 1.65 23.89
CA ASP A 93 -5.98 3.07 23.74
C ASP A 93 -5.33 3.69 22.50
N LEU A 94 -4.29 3.06 21.93
CA LEU A 94 -3.59 3.60 20.76
C LEU A 94 -4.49 3.62 19.51
N ARG A 95 -4.40 4.73 18.76
CA ARG A 95 -5.08 4.94 17.49
C ARG A 95 -4.11 5.49 16.45
N TYR A 96 -4.37 5.22 15.18
CA TYR A 96 -3.63 5.77 14.04
C TYR A 96 -4.57 6.05 12.87
N GLY A 97 -4.24 7.02 12.03
CA GLY A 97 -5.15 7.45 10.96
C GLY A 97 -6.50 7.96 11.51
N GLU A 98 -7.59 7.77 10.76
CA GLU A 98 -8.94 8.11 11.23
C GLU A 98 -9.48 7.06 12.21
N ASP A 99 -9.49 5.78 11.82
CA ASP A 99 -10.15 4.70 12.57
C ASP A 99 -9.20 3.53 12.94
N GLY A 100 -7.90 3.68 12.72
CA GLY A 100 -6.92 2.62 12.96
C GLY A 100 -6.76 2.30 14.45
N TYR A 101 -6.65 1.01 14.76
CA TYR A 101 -6.49 0.49 16.11
C TYR A 101 -5.51 -0.69 16.12
N PHE A 102 -4.99 -1.02 17.30
CA PHE A 102 -4.08 -2.13 17.49
C PHE A 102 -4.79 -3.31 18.13
N TRP A 103 -4.36 -4.52 17.80
CA TRP A 103 -4.76 -5.74 18.47
C TRP A 103 -3.51 -6.56 18.79
N ALA A 104 -3.62 -7.44 19.78
CA ALA A 104 -2.56 -8.36 20.15
C ALA A 104 -3.14 -9.72 20.50
N ASP A 105 -2.56 -10.76 19.92
CA ASP A 105 -2.88 -12.16 20.17
C ASP A 105 -1.61 -12.85 20.71
N GLN A 106 -1.79 -13.79 21.62
CA GLN A 106 -0.71 -14.70 22.02
C GLN A 106 -0.43 -15.73 20.91
N PRO A 107 0.75 -16.37 20.91
CA PRO A 107 1.10 -17.38 19.91
C PRO A 107 0.13 -18.56 19.84
N ASP A 108 -0.60 -18.84 20.92
CA ASP A 108 -1.61 -19.90 20.98
C ASP A 108 -2.98 -19.47 20.42
N GLY A 109 -3.15 -18.21 20.01
CA GLY A 109 -4.39 -17.65 19.48
C GLY A 109 -5.25 -16.92 20.51
N THR A 110 -4.85 -16.88 21.79
CA THR A 110 -5.57 -16.13 22.83
C THR A 110 -5.52 -14.63 22.55
N ASN A 111 -6.67 -14.00 22.35
CA ASN A 111 -6.76 -12.55 22.16
C ASN A 111 -6.50 -11.81 23.48
N VAL A 112 -5.61 -10.83 23.46
CA VAL A 112 -5.24 -10.04 24.65
C VAL A 112 -5.76 -8.61 24.55
N VAL A 113 -5.70 -8.04 23.34
CA VAL A 113 -6.16 -6.67 23.06
C VAL A 113 -6.97 -6.69 21.77
N LEU A 114 -8.20 -6.20 21.85
CA LEU A 114 -9.11 -5.92 20.74
C LEU A 114 -10.23 -4.99 21.22
N LEU A 115 -9.91 -3.69 21.33
CA LEU A 115 -10.87 -2.61 21.62
C LEU A 115 -11.72 -2.78 22.91
N GLY A 116 -11.36 -3.69 23.82
CA GLY A 116 -12.15 -4.01 25.00
C GLY A 116 -13.42 -4.81 24.66
N SER A 117 -13.40 -5.52 23.53
CA SER A 117 -14.50 -6.39 23.12
C SER A 117 -14.63 -7.63 24.00
N ASP A 118 -15.82 -8.23 24.02
CA ASP A 118 -16.11 -9.45 24.78
C ASP A 118 -15.30 -10.69 24.31
N THR A 119 -14.57 -10.57 23.19
CA THR A 119 -13.67 -11.61 22.67
C THR A 119 -12.25 -11.54 23.25
N GLU A 120 -11.91 -10.48 23.98
CA GLU A 120 -10.64 -10.45 24.71
C GLU A 120 -10.62 -11.57 25.76
N GLY A 121 -9.53 -12.32 25.82
CA GLY A 121 -9.36 -13.51 26.66
C GLY A 121 -9.85 -14.81 26.03
N THR A 122 -10.50 -14.78 24.85
CA THR A 122 -10.86 -16.00 24.12
C THR A 122 -9.82 -16.34 23.06
N ASN A 123 -9.69 -17.63 22.74
CA ASN A 123 -8.89 -18.06 21.60
C ASN A 123 -9.62 -17.73 20.29
N ARG A 124 -8.92 -17.14 19.31
CA ARG A 124 -9.47 -16.77 17.99
C ARG A 124 -9.26 -17.83 16.92
N MET A 125 -8.53 -18.90 17.25
CA MET A 125 -8.30 -20.06 16.37
C MET A 125 -9.30 -21.19 16.60
N ASP A 126 -10.01 -21.15 17.74
CA ASP A 126 -11.13 -22.04 18.06
C ASP A 126 -12.44 -21.54 17.41
#